data_AF-A0A1Y3SH33-F1
#
_entry.id   AF-A0A1Y3SH33-F1
#
_cell.length_a   1.000
_cell.length_b   1.000
_cell.length_c   1.000
_cell.angle_alpha   90.00
_cell.angle_beta   90.00
_cell.angle_gamma   90.00
#
_symmetry.space_group_name_H-M   'P 1'
#
loop_
_entity.id
_entity.type
_entity.pdbx_description
1 polymer ?
#
loop_
_entity_poly.entity_id
_entity_poly.type
_entity_poly.pdbx_seq_one_letter_code
_entity_poly.pdbx_strand_id
1 'polypeptide(L)'
;MLNKKILILFVCIALVASLFLTSCTTQEMVKNFGGDMVVELDPGEKLEMITWKDDSLWYLTRPMRADEFAETYVFEQSSAWGMFEGTVTVIESQK
;
A
#
# COMPACT_ATOMS: atom_id res chain seq x y z
N MET A 1 -20.18 32.76 -26.52
CA MET A 1 -19.29 33.42 -25.53
C MET A 1 -19.50 32.73 -24.20
N LEU A 2 -18.46 32.10 -23.62
CA LEU A 2 -18.59 31.38 -22.36
C LEU A 2 -18.87 32.39 -21.23
N ASN A 3 -19.92 32.15 -20.44
CA ASN A 3 -20.33 33.05 -19.37
C ASN A 3 -19.25 33.10 -18.29
N LYS A 4 -18.72 34.30 -17.99
CA LYS A 4 -17.64 34.50 -16.99
C LYS A 4 -17.97 33.86 -15.64
N LYS A 5 -19.24 33.82 -15.23
CA LYS A 5 -19.68 33.16 -13.98
C LYS A 5 -19.53 31.64 -14.05
N ILE A 6 -19.85 31.04 -15.20
CA ILE A 6 -19.68 29.60 -15.45
C ILE A 6 -18.20 29.24 -15.49
N LEU A 7 -17.36 30.08 -16.12
CA LEU A 7 -15.92 29.90 -16.14
C LEU A 7 -15.31 29.94 -14.73
N ILE A 8 -15.72 30.90 -13.89
CA ILE A 8 -15.25 31.00 -12.49
C ILE A 8 -15.67 29.76 -11.69
N LEU A 9 -16.91 29.29 -11.85
CA LEU A 9 -17.38 28.08 -11.17
C LEU A 9 -16.54 26.84 -11.55
N PHE A 10 -16.23 26.66 -12.84
CA PHE A 10 -15.36 25.57 -13.29
C PHE A 10 -13.95 25.65 -12.71
N VAL A 11 -13.38 26.86 -12.64
CA VAL A 11 -12.05 27.07 -12.04
C VAL A 11 -12.07 26.76 -10.54
N CYS A 12 -13.11 27.17 -9.81
CA CYS A 12 -13.26 26.85 -8.38
C CYS A 12 -13.38 25.34 -8.14
N ILE A 13 -14.19 24.63 -8.96
CA ILE A 13 -14.35 23.18 -8.85
C ILE A 13 -13.03 22.46 -9.15
N ALA A 14 -12.32 22.87 -10.21
CA ALA A 14 -11.02 22.29 -10.56
C ALA A 14 -9.98 22.52 -9.46
N LEU A 15 -9.98 23.70 -8.82
CA LEU A 15 -9.04 24.03 -7.74
C LEU A 15 -9.33 23.21 -6.48
N VAL A 16 -10.60 23.02 -6.12
CA VAL A 16 -10.99 22.16 -4.99
C VAL A 16 -10.68 20.69 -5.28
N ALA A 17 -10.96 20.20 -6.49
CA ALA A 17 -10.64 18.84 -6.89
C ALA A 17 -9.13 18.54 -6.85
N SER A 18 -8.30 19.54 -7.17
CA SER A 18 -6.83 19.40 -7.14
C SER A 18 -6.26 19.17 -5.73
N LEU A 19 -7.00 19.56 -4.69
CA LEU A 19 -6.61 19.35 -3.28
C LEU A 19 -6.79 17.89 -2.82
N PHE A 20 -7.57 17.09 -3.54
CA PHE A 20 -7.84 15.67 -3.20
C PHE A 20 -6.90 14.68 -3.90
N LEU A 21 -6.01 15.15 -4.78
CA LEU A 21 -5.12 14.29 -5.58
C LEU A 21 -3.78 13.95 -4.90
N THR A 22 -3.52 14.44 -3.68
CA THR A 22 -2.16 14.46 -3.10
C THR A 22 -1.89 13.45 -1.98
N SER A 23 -2.82 12.56 -1.61
CA SER A 23 -2.62 11.70 -0.44
C SER A 23 -2.83 10.20 -0.59
N CYS A 24 -3.19 9.68 -1.77
CA CYS A 24 -3.34 8.23 -1.91
C CYS A 24 -1.97 7.56 -1.98
N THR A 25 -1.51 6.99 -0.87
CA THR A 25 -0.26 6.21 -0.83
C THR A 25 -0.48 4.85 -1.47
N THR A 26 0.58 4.20 -1.96
CA THR A 26 0.48 2.85 -2.56
C THR A 26 -0.10 1.82 -1.60
N GLN A 27 0.14 1.98 -0.30
CA GLN A 27 -0.40 1.09 0.74
C GLN A 27 -1.91 1.28 0.93
N GLU A 28 -2.39 2.53 0.94
CA GLU A 28 -3.82 2.84 1.02
C GLU A 28 -4.56 2.30 -0.21
N MET A 29 -3.94 2.36 -1.40
CA MET A 29 -4.49 1.75 -2.61
C MET A 29 -4.61 0.24 -2.48
N VAL A 30 -3.53 -0.45 -2.13
CA VAL A 30 -3.51 -1.91 -1.99
C VAL A 30 -4.53 -2.40 -0.97
N LYS A 31 -4.62 -1.73 0.19
CA LYS A 31 -5.52 -2.15 1.26
C LYS A 31 -7.00 -1.90 0.95
N ASN A 32 -7.34 -0.74 0.39
CA ASN A 32 -8.73 -0.30 0.25
C ASN A 32 -9.32 -0.59 -1.14
N PHE A 33 -8.47 -0.68 -2.17
CA PHE A 33 -8.88 -0.88 -3.56
C PHE A 33 -8.30 -2.17 -4.16
N GLY A 34 -7.55 -2.95 -3.38
CA GLY A 34 -6.89 -4.17 -3.81
C GLY A 34 -5.64 -3.91 -4.66
N GLY A 35 -5.13 -4.98 -5.26
CA GLY A 35 -3.90 -4.95 -6.07
C GLY A 35 -2.68 -5.41 -5.29
N ASP A 36 -1.52 -5.36 -5.93
CA ASP A 36 -0.31 -6.04 -5.44
C ASP A 36 0.80 -5.05 -5.09
N MET A 37 1.48 -5.30 -3.98
CA MET A 37 2.74 -4.63 -3.65
C MET A 37 3.81 -5.62 -3.21
N VAL A 38 5.07 -5.20 -3.35
CA VAL A 38 6.25 -5.95 -2.91
C VAL A 38 6.94 -5.18 -1.79
N VAL A 39 7.35 -5.90 -0.75
CA VAL A 39 8.21 -5.40 0.32
C VAL A 39 9.49 -6.23 0.33
N GLU A 40 10.62 -5.62 0.02
CA GLU A 40 11.93 -6.23 0.19
C GLU A 40 12.46 -5.87 1.57
N LEU A 41 12.77 -6.89 2.39
CA LEU A 41 13.38 -6.66 3.69
C LEU A 41 14.88 -6.41 3.56
N ASP A 42 15.45 -5.74 4.55
CA ASP A 42 16.89 -5.54 4.64
C ASP A 42 17.62 -6.91 4.72
N PRO A 43 18.83 -7.03 4.14
CA PRO A 43 19.58 -8.28 4.14
C PRO A 43 19.81 -8.88 5.54
N GLY A 44 19.51 -10.17 5.66
CA GLY A 44 19.64 -10.93 6.90
C GLY A 44 18.56 -10.61 7.94
N GLU A 45 17.45 -10.00 7.53
CA GLU A 45 16.23 -9.95 8.34
C GLU A 45 15.28 -11.11 8.01
N LYS A 46 14.51 -11.53 9.01
CA LYS A 46 13.48 -12.54 8.94
C LYS A 46 12.14 -11.91 9.33
N LEU A 47 11.09 -12.16 8.55
CA LEU A 47 9.74 -11.72 8.87
C LEU A 47 9.15 -12.56 10.00
N GLU A 48 8.63 -11.92 11.04
CA GLU A 48 7.95 -12.58 12.16
C GLU A 48 6.43 -12.38 12.10
N MET A 49 6.01 -11.16 11.77
CA MET A 49 4.60 -10.80 11.70
C MET A 49 4.41 -9.67 10.71
N ILE A 50 3.27 -9.69 10.02
CA ILE A 50 2.80 -8.62 9.15
C ILE A 50 1.31 -8.39 9.39
N THR A 51 0.88 -7.13 9.42
CA THR A 51 -0.52 -6.76 9.59
C THR A 51 -0.81 -5.37 9.05
N TRP A 52 -2.09 -5.11 8.77
CA TRP A 52 -2.59 -3.78 8.48
C TRP A 52 -2.99 -3.07 9.78
N LYS A 53 -2.53 -1.83 9.96
CA LYS A 53 -3.01 -0.93 11.00
C LYS A 53 -3.41 0.39 10.35
N ASP A 54 -4.71 0.66 10.34
CA ASP A 54 -5.28 1.73 9.51
C ASP A 54 -4.76 1.56 8.07
N ASP A 55 -4.43 2.62 7.35
CA ASP A 55 -3.94 2.52 5.97
C ASP A 55 -2.42 2.23 5.86
N SER A 56 -1.80 1.81 6.97
CA SER A 56 -0.37 1.50 7.03
C SER A 56 -0.11 0.01 7.22
N LEU A 57 0.86 -0.50 6.49
CA LEU A 57 1.40 -1.83 6.64
C LEU A 57 2.46 -1.84 7.74
N TRP A 58 2.25 -2.68 8.75
CA TRP A 58 3.18 -2.87 9.86
C TRP A 58 3.75 -4.28 9.79
N TYR A 59 5.06 -4.39 9.93
CA TYR A 59 5.73 -5.68 9.99
C TYR A 59 6.81 -5.67 11.07
N LEU A 60 6.93 -6.81 11.74
CA LEU A 60 7.96 -7.09 12.73
C LEU A 60 8.98 -7.99 12.08
N THR A 61 10.25 -7.58 12.14
CA THR A 61 11.39 -8.39 11.71
C THR A 61 12.29 -8.73 12.88
N ARG A 62 13.16 -9.71 12.67
CA ARG A 62 14.29 -10.00 13.54
C ARG A 62 15.52 -10.35 12.70
N PRO A 63 16.73 -10.39 13.29
CA PRO A 63 17.87 -10.96 12.61
C PRO A 63 17.65 -12.43 12.25
N MET A 64 18.05 -12.79 11.03
CA MET A 64 18.09 -14.17 10.54
C MET A 64 19.18 -14.95 11.27
N ARG A 65 18.87 -16.19 11.66
CA ARG A 65 19.80 -17.10 12.33
C ARG A 65 20.68 -17.81 11.30
N ALA A 66 21.82 -18.33 11.75
CA ALA A 66 22.82 -18.93 10.87
C ALA A 66 22.34 -20.19 10.12
N ASP A 67 21.32 -20.87 10.66
CA ASP A 67 20.73 -22.09 10.12
C ASP A 67 19.43 -21.82 9.33
N GLU A 68 19.04 -20.56 9.15
CA GLU A 68 17.84 -20.15 8.42
C GLU A 68 18.16 -19.73 6.99
N PHE A 69 17.18 -19.91 6.11
CA PHE A 69 17.23 -19.46 4.72
C PHE A 69 16.22 -18.35 4.50
N ALA A 70 16.53 -17.46 3.55
CA ALA A 70 15.61 -16.45 3.08
C ALA A 70 14.37 -17.09 2.43
N GLU A 71 13.20 -16.53 2.73
CA GLU A 71 11.91 -16.98 2.24
C GLU A 71 11.16 -15.86 1.52
N THR A 72 10.10 -16.23 0.79
CA THR A 72 9.16 -15.29 0.19
C THR A 72 7.77 -15.61 0.71
N TYR A 73 7.09 -14.61 1.26
CA TYR A 73 5.74 -14.75 1.81
C TYR A 73 4.75 -13.99 0.96
N VAL A 74 3.54 -14.53 0.85
CA VAL A 74 2.41 -13.85 0.23
C VAL A 74 1.36 -13.63 1.31
N PHE A 75 1.09 -12.37 1.62
CA PHE A 75 0.09 -11.95 2.59
C PHE A 75 -1.13 -11.41 1.83
N GLU A 76 -2.21 -12.17 1.87
CA GLU A 76 -3.44 -11.90 1.14
C GLU A 76 -4.52 -11.39 2.08
N GLN A 77 -5.19 -10.30 1.67
CA GLN A 77 -6.36 -9.80 2.38
C GLN A 77 -7.60 -10.59 1.98
N SER A 78 -8.19 -11.33 2.92
CA SER A 78 -9.51 -11.93 2.71
C SER A 78 -10.62 -10.98 3.20
N SER A 79 -11.53 -10.59 2.31
CA SER A 79 -12.67 -9.73 2.67
C SER A 79 -14.00 -10.44 2.40
N ALA A 80 -15.02 -10.17 3.23
CA ALA A 80 -16.34 -10.80 3.12
C ALA A 80 -17.05 -10.55 1.77
N TRP A 81 -16.62 -9.52 1.02
CA TRP A 81 -17.21 -9.13 -0.27
C TRP A 81 -16.32 -9.49 -1.47
N GLY A 82 -15.12 -10.03 -1.26
CA GLY A 82 -14.23 -10.63 -2.28
C GLY A 82 -13.82 -9.75 -3.46
N MET A 83 -14.18 -8.46 -3.48
CA MET A 83 -14.08 -7.62 -4.69
C MET A 83 -12.85 -6.72 -4.72
N PHE A 84 -12.21 -6.50 -3.57
CA PHE A 84 -11.01 -5.69 -3.42
C PHE A 84 -10.07 -6.39 -2.43
N GLU A 85 -9.28 -7.34 -2.93
CA GLU A 85 -8.29 -8.06 -2.13
C GLU A 85 -6.91 -7.52 -2.49
N GLY A 86 -6.19 -7.03 -1.48
CA GLY A 86 -4.81 -6.59 -1.60
C GLY A 86 -3.85 -7.75 -1.33
N THR A 87 -2.78 -7.83 -2.11
CA THR A 87 -1.70 -8.81 -1.94
C THR A 87 -0.41 -8.08 -1.59
N VAL A 88 0.28 -8.56 -0.56
CA VAL A 88 1.63 -8.12 -0.22
C VAL A 88 2.59 -9.29 -0.37
N THR A 89 3.54 -9.18 -1.29
CA THR A 89 4.65 -10.13 -1.42
C THR A 89 5.84 -9.62 -0.62
N VAL A 90 6.27 -10.36 0.40
CA VAL A 90 7.45 -10.01 1.20
C VAL A 90 8.61 -10.90 0.77
N ILE A 91 9.74 -10.30 0.42
CA ILE A 91 10.94 -10.99 -0.04
C ILE A 91 12.05 -10.77 0.99
N GLU A 92 12.54 -11.86 1.58
CA GLU A 92 13.74 -11.85 2.41
C GLU A 92 15.00 -12.03 1.56
N SER A 93 16.14 -11.53 2.04
CA SER A 93 17.43 -11.73 1.40
C SER A 93 18.52 -12.11 2.41
N GLN A 94 19.49 -12.90 1.96
CA GLN A 94 20.63 -13.28 2.80
C GLN A 94 21.61 -12.12 2.98
N LYS A 95 22.37 -12.15 4.09
CA LYS A 95 23.43 -11.18 4.40
C LYS A 95 24.67 -11.30 3.54
#